data_AF-A0A7W3QN17-F1
#
_entry.id   AF-A0A7W3QN17-F1
#
_cell.length_a   1.000
_cell.length_b   1.000
_cell.length_c   1.000
_cell.angle_alpha   90.00
_cell.angle_beta   90.00
_cell.angle_gamma   90.00
#
_symmetry.space_group_name_H-M   'P 1'
#
loop_
_entity.id
_entity.type
_entity.pdbx_description
1 polymer ?
#
loop_
_entity_poly.entity_id
_entity_poly.type
_entity_poly.pdbx_seq_one_letter_code
_entity_poly.pdbx_strand_id
1 'polypeptide(L)'
;MSDGEKDFDPEIYRQVREPCVKVFTAPLEEVTPEARPVAGLGADSLDFSELAEGVTETFGISLTEEDVRGVETVADVPPQEIRQVNAHGPATQLNDTAEANALRRAFGETPPPVTAPKGVLGHLMGAAGAVEAVAGLLSASRGLAPPVANHENRAEDCPLDVVTGGPRHVGAGPVLSNSFGFGGHNACLVLGPPPE
;
A
#
# COMPACT_ATOMS: atom_id res chain seq x y z
N MET A 1 12.47 4.56 32.01
CA MET A 1 12.33 4.13 30.60
C MET A 1 12.45 5.41 29.79
N SER A 2 13.61 5.65 29.19
CA SER A 2 13.89 6.90 28.46
C SER A 2 13.07 6.92 27.18
N ASP A 3 12.40 8.03 26.93
CA ASP A 3 11.69 8.33 25.69
C ASP A 3 12.67 8.20 24.53
N GLY A 4 12.45 7.19 23.68
CA GLY A 4 13.27 6.94 22.50
C GLY A 4 12.94 7.95 21.41
N GLU A 5 13.41 9.18 21.58
CA GLU A 5 13.61 10.12 20.47
C GLU A 5 14.53 9.40 19.48
N LYS A 6 14.04 9.11 18.26
CA LYS A 6 14.85 8.53 17.20
C LYS A 6 15.90 9.58 16.83
N ASP A 7 17.09 9.43 17.38
CA ASP A 7 18.24 10.31 17.15
C ASP A 7 18.63 10.18 15.66
N PHE A 8 18.08 11.07 14.83
CA PHE A 8 18.37 11.13 13.41
C PHE A 8 19.67 11.91 13.26
N ASP A 9 20.72 11.30 12.68
CA ASP A 9 21.99 11.98 12.45
C ASP A 9 21.75 13.25 11.60
N PRO A 10 21.96 14.46 12.17
CA PRO A 10 21.67 15.72 11.49
C PRO A 10 22.48 15.90 10.21
N GLU A 11 23.67 15.28 10.15
CA GLU A 11 24.55 15.36 8.98
C GLU A 11 24.06 14.47 7.84
N ILE A 12 23.55 13.26 8.15
CA ILE A 12 22.90 12.39 7.16
C ILE A 12 21.62 13.04 6.64
N TYR A 13 20.81 13.62 7.53
CA TYR A 13 19.60 14.34 7.15
C TYR A 13 19.91 15.48 6.17
N ARG A 14 20.95 16.27 6.47
CA ARG A 14 21.41 17.37 5.59
C ARG A 14 21.88 16.87 4.23
N GLN A 15 22.68 15.80 4.19
CA GLN A 15 23.21 15.22 2.94
C GLN A 15 22.12 14.67 2.02
N VAL A 16 21.02 14.16 2.57
CA VAL A 16 19.87 13.66 1.80
C VAL A 16 18.92 14.79 1.40
N ARG A 17 18.73 15.79 2.28
CA ARG A 17 17.82 16.93 2.07
C ARG A 17 18.29 17.87 0.97
N GLU A 18 19.57 18.20 0.92
CA GLU A 18 20.11 19.18 -0.03
C GLU A 18 19.90 18.77 -1.52
N PRO A 19 20.10 17.49 -1.93
CA PRO A 19 19.73 17.02 -3.27
C PRO A 19 18.22 17.08 -3.55
N CYS A 20 17.37 16.68 -2.60
CA CYS A 20 15.91 16.69 -2.77
C CYS A 20 15.38 18.10 -3.03
N VAL A 21 15.87 19.10 -2.29
CA VAL A 21 15.53 20.52 -2.49
C VAL A 21 15.92 21.02 -3.89
N LYS A 22 17.09 20.60 -4.38
CA LYS A 22 17.55 20.97 -5.73
C LYS A 22 16.73 20.32 -6.84
N VAL A 23 16.28 19.08 -6.64
CA VAL A 23 15.50 18.32 -7.65
C VAL A 23 14.04 18.76 -7.66
N PHE A 24 13.43 18.94 -6.50
CA PHE A 24 12.00 19.20 -6.36
C PHE A 24 11.65 20.68 -6.20
N THR A 25 12.65 21.59 -6.23
CA THR A 25 12.46 23.05 -6.10
C THR A 25 11.66 23.50 -4.87
N ALA A 26 11.60 22.67 -3.83
CA ALA A 26 10.94 23.00 -2.57
C ALA A 26 11.81 23.96 -1.74
N PRO A 27 11.23 24.93 -1.01
CA PRO A 27 11.98 25.74 -0.05
C PRO A 27 12.62 24.85 1.01
N LEU A 28 13.90 25.07 1.29
CA LEU A 28 14.68 24.21 2.19
C LEU A 28 14.00 24.12 3.55
N GLU A 29 13.57 25.26 4.09
CA GLU A 29 12.83 25.46 5.33
C GLU A 29 11.53 24.66 5.48
N GLU A 30 10.92 24.22 4.37
CA GLU A 30 9.69 23.42 4.38
C GLU A 30 9.95 21.91 4.42
N VAL A 31 11.17 21.48 4.08
CA VAL A 31 11.60 20.08 4.20
C VAL A 31 12.07 19.85 5.63
N THR A 32 11.20 19.26 6.45
CA THR A 32 11.45 18.94 7.86
C THR A 32 11.52 17.41 8.09
N PRO A 33 12.17 16.92 9.16
CA PRO A 33 12.18 15.49 9.49
C PRO A 33 10.84 15.00 10.06
N GLU A 34 9.88 15.91 10.26
CA GLU A 34 8.59 15.65 10.86
C GLU A 34 7.53 15.59 9.77
N ALA A 35 6.85 14.45 9.64
CA ALA A 35 5.70 14.36 8.75
C ALA A 35 4.54 15.19 9.34
N ARG A 36 4.17 16.28 8.67
CA ARG A 36 2.97 17.06 8.98
C ARG A 36 2.13 17.23 7.70
N PRO A 37 0.79 17.18 7.78
CA PRO A 37 -0.06 17.58 6.67
C PRO A 37 0.23 19.06 6.36
N VAL A 38 0.72 19.37 5.16
CA VAL A 38 0.93 20.77 4.74
C VAL A 38 -0.30 21.22 3.97
N ALA A 39 -1.09 22.09 4.60
CA ALA A 39 -2.18 22.76 3.92
C ALA A 39 -1.61 23.73 2.87
N GLY A 40 -1.96 23.53 1.59
CA GLY A 40 -1.63 24.46 0.51
C GLY A 40 -0.28 24.27 -0.18
N LEU A 41 0.33 23.08 -0.11
CA LEU A 41 1.62 22.81 -0.76
C LEU A 41 1.62 22.92 -2.29
N GLY A 42 0.46 22.94 -2.97
CA GLY A 42 0.41 22.95 -4.44
C GLY A 42 1.19 21.79 -5.09
N ALA A 43 1.59 20.80 -4.30
CA ALA A 43 1.92 19.48 -4.79
C ALA A 43 0.57 18.82 -5.01
N ASP A 44 0.13 18.75 -6.27
CA ASP A 44 -0.76 17.66 -6.65
C ASP A 44 0.03 16.39 -6.31
N SER A 45 -0.32 15.79 -5.16
CA SER A 45 -0.27 14.33 -5.08
C SER A 45 -0.79 13.84 -6.41
N LEU A 46 -0.04 13.03 -7.15
CA LEU A 46 -0.52 12.31 -8.35
C LEU A 46 -2.03 12.17 -8.21
N ASP A 47 -2.80 12.99 -8.95
CA ASP A 47 -4.25 12.98 -8.81
C ASP A 47 -4.61 11.52 -9.06
N PHE A 48 -5.50 10.93 -8.26
CA PHE A 48 -5.91 9.55 -8.51
C PHE A 48 -6.36 9.38 -9.98
N SER A 49 -6.81 10.45 -10.62
CA SER A 49 -7.04 10.60 -12.05
C SER A 49 -5.77 10.39 -12.91
N GLU A 50 -4.65 11.07 -12.62
CA GLU A 50 -3.36 10.89 -13.33
C GLU A 50 -2.76 9.50 -13.11
N LEU A 51 -2.93 8.94 -11.92
CA LEU A 51 -2.53 7.56 -11.61
C LEU A 51 -3.40 6.55 -12.36
N ALA A 52 -4.71 6.78 -12.44
CA ALA A 52 -5.66 5.97 -13.19
C ALA A 52 -5.33 6.00 -14.69
N GLU A 53 -5.04 7.17 -15.25
CA GLU A 53 -4.57 7.33 -16.62
C GLU A 53 -3.27 6.55 -16.87
N GLY A 54 -2.28 6.67 -15.98
CA GLY A 54 -1.01 5.92 -16.08
C GLY A 54 -1.21 4.40 -16.04
N VAL A 55 -2.14 3.91 -15.21
CA VAL A 55 -2.51 2.48 -15.14
C VAL A 55 -3.24 2.05 -16.42
N THR A 56 -4.12 2.88 -16.98
CA THR A 56 -4.80 2.61 -18.24
C THR A 56 -3.81 2.55 -19.41
N GLU A 57 -2.90 3.51 -19.53
CA GLU A 57 -1.91 3.53 -20.61
C GLU A 57 -0.92 2.37 -20.51
N THR A 58 -0.45 2.05 -19.30
CA THR A 58 0.62 1.05 -19.11
C THR A 58 0.09 -0.38 -19.16
N PHE A 59 -1.10 -0.62 -18.60
CA PHE A 59 -1.63 -1.98 -18.39
C PHE A 59 -2.93 -2.26 -19.15
N GLY A 60 -3.49 -1.28 -19.86
CA GLY A 60 -4.76 -1.42 -20.59
C GLY A 60 -5.99 -1.55 -19.68
N ILE A 61 -5.86 -1.17 -18.41
CA ILE A 61 -6.94 -1.26 -17.42
C ILE A 61 -7.69 0.08 -17.38
N SER A 62 -8.91 0.14 -17.92
CA SER A 62 -9.75 1.34 -17.82
C SER A 62 -10.29 1.50 -16.39
N LEU A 63 -10.05 2.68 -15.82
CA LEU A 63 -10.62 3.16 -14.56
C LEU A 63 -11.48 4.38 -14.89
N THR A 64 -12.74 4.40 -14.45
CA THR A 64 -13.65 5.54 -14.69
C THR A 64 -13.49 6.60 -13.60
N GLU A 65 -13.89 7.85 -13.87
CA GLU A 65 -13.95 8.89 -12.83
C GLU A 65 -14.84 8.48 -11.64
N GLU A 66 -15.86 7.64 -11.88
CA GLU A 66 -16.74 7.09 -10.85
C GLU A 66 -16.01 6.08 -9.95
N ASP A 67 -15.18 5.20 -10.54
CA ASP A 67 -14.33 4.25 -9.80
C ASP A 67 -13.35 4.98 -8.85
N VAL A 68 -12.95 6.19 -9.22
CA VAL A 68 -11.97 7.01 -8.49
C VAL A 68 -12.62 7.99 -7.51
N ARG A 69 -13.80 8.55 -7.81
CA ARG A 69 -14.46 9.54 -6.95
C ARG A 69 -15.10 8.95 -5.71
N GLY A 70 -15.52 7.69 -5.73
CA GLY A 70 -16.10 7.02 -4.56
C GLY A 70 -15.07 6.43 -3.59
N VAL A 71 -13.79 6.80 -3.74
CA VAL A 71 -12.69 6.27 -2.93
C VAL A 71 -12.69 6.94 -1.56
N GLU A 72 -13.10 6.20 -0.54
CA GLU A 72 -13.03 6.65 0.85
C GLU A 72 -12.18 5.68 1.69
N THR A 73 -11.39 6.24 2.61
CA THR A 73 -10.85 5.47 3.72
C THR A 73 -12.00 5.15 4.66
N VAL A 74 -12.38 3.87 4.76
CA VAL A 74 -13.43 3.44 5.68
C VAL A 74 -12.85 3.26 7.08
N ALA A 75 -13.39 4.01 8.05
CA ALA A 75 -13.07 3.85 9.46
C ALA A 75 -13.92 2.73 10.08
N ASP A 76 -13.43 2.13 11.17
CA ASP A 76 -14.17 1.19 12.03
C ASP A 76 -14.71 -0.09 11.36
N VAL A 77 -14.06 -0.57 10.30
CA VAL A 77 -14.39 -1.87 9.68
C VAL A 77 -13.92 -3.03 10.58
N PRO A 78 -14.81 -3.94 11.00
CA PRO A 78 -14.42 -5.13 11.74
C PRO A 78 -13.46 -6.01 10.92
N PRO A 79 -12.44 -6.64 11.53
CA PRO A 79 -11.52 -7.52 10.81
C PRO A 79 -12.20 -8.63 10.00
N GLN A 80 -13.38 -9.09 10.43
CA GLN A 80 -14.16 -10.14 9.78
C GLN A 80 -14.84 -9.68 8.48
N GLU A 81 -14.95 -8.37 8.26
CA GLU A 81 -15.56 -7.80 7.05
C GLU A 81 -14.53 -7.54 5.94
N ILE A 82 -13.24 -7.58 6.26
CA ILE A 82 -12.16 -7.46 5.28
C ILE A 82 -12.18 -8.67 4.34
N ARG A 83 -12.36 -8.42 3.05
CA ARG A 83 -12.48 -9.44 2.00
C ARG A 83 -11.13 -9.96 1.53
N GLN A 84 -10.11 -9.11 1.58
CA GLN A 84 -8.77 -9.41 1.07
C GLN A 84 -7.75 -8.47 1.71
N VAL A 85 -6.50 -8.94 1.80
CA VAL A 85 -5.33 -8.13 2.14
C VAL A 85 -4.46 -7.96 0.90
N ASN A 86 -4.12 -6.72 0.58
CA ASN A 86 -3.04 -6.34 -0.29
C ASN A 86 -1.81 -6.11 0.58
N ALA A 87 -0.95 -7.12 0.65
CA ALA A 87 0.24 -7.10 1.48
C ALA A 87 1.32 -6.18 0.91
N HIS A 88 2.16 -5.62 1.78
CA HIS A 88 3.35 -4.92 1.35
C HIS A 88 4.26 -5.86 0.57
N GLY A 89 4.48 -7.09 1.03
CA GLY A 89 5.05 -8.20 0.26
C GLY A 89 6.23 -7.85 -0.66
N PRO A 90 7.36 -7.33 -0.14
CA PRO A 90 8.50 -6.92 -0.94
C PRO A 90 9.37 -8.09 -1.42
N ALA A 91 8.93 -9.34 -1.21
CA ALA A 91 9.65 -10.57 -1.52
C ALA A 91 10.97 -10.71 -0.75
N THR A 92 11.01 -10.20 0.48
CA THR A 92 12.15 -10.38 1.38
C THR A 92 11.71 -11.27 2.54
N GLN A 93 12.46 -12.35 2.78
CA GLN A 93 12.08 -13.37 3.77
C GLN A 93 11.73 -12.79 5.15
N LEU A 94 12.51 -11.82 5.63
CA LEU A 94 12.28 -11.18 6.93
C LEU A 94 10.97 -10.37 6.96
N ASN A 95 10.74 -9.49 5.98
CA ASN A 95 9.55 -8.64 5.97
C ASN A 95 8.28 -9.45 5.68
N ASP A 96 8.34 -10.42 4.77
CA ASP A 96 7.20 -11.29 4.45
C ASP A 96 6.80 -12.11 5.69
N THR A 97 7.77 -12.63 6.45
CA THR A 97 7.52 -13.34 7.71
C THR A 97 6.94 -12.42 8.78
N ALA A 98 7.48 -11.21 8.92
CA ALA A 98 7.00 -10.23 9.89
C ALA A 98 5.57 -9.78 9.58
N GLU A 99 5.27 -9.50 8.32
CA GLU A 99 3.93 -9.14 7.85
C GLU A 99 2.94 -10.30 8.04
N ALA A 100 3.32 -11.52 7.70
CA ALA A 100 2.48 -12.70 7.93
C ALA A 100 2.08 -12.87 9.41
N ASN A 101 3.05 -12.72 10.31
CA ASN A 101 2.79 -12.78 11.75
C ASN A 101 1.92 -11.63 12.24
N ALA A 102 2.12 -10.41 11.71
CA ALA A 102 1.29 -9.25 12.04
C ALA A 102 -0.17 -9.48 11.62
N LEU A 103 -0.39 -9.99 10.40
CA LEU A 103 -1.72 -10.30 9.89
C LEU A 103 -2.41 -11.38 10.72
N ARG A 104 -1.70 -12.46 11.12
CA ARG A 104 -2.26 -13.45 12.04
C ARG A 104 -2.62 -12.89 13.41
N ARG A 105 -1.83 -11.95 13.94
CA ARG A 105 -2.15 -11.30 15.21
C ARG A 105 -3.37 -10.39 15.10
N ALA A 106 -3.55 -9.73 13.96
CA ALA A 106 -4.67 -8.83 13.73
C ALA A 106 -5.99 -9.57 13.42
N PHE A 107 -5.94 -10.63 12.61
CA PHE A 107 -7.11 -11.34 12.11
C PHE A 107 -7.37 -12.70 12.80
N GLY A 108 -6.44 -13.18 13.62
CA GLY A 108 -6.54 -14.47 14.29
C GLY A 108 -6.13 -15.66 13.41
N GLU A 109 -6.79 -16.80 13.61
CA GLU A 109 -6.43 -18.08 12.97
C GLU A 109 -6.76 -18.14 11.48
N THR A 110 -7.74 -17.34 11.03
CA THR A 110 -8.21 -17.32 9.64
C THR A 110 -8.15 -15.91 9.06
N PRO A 111 -6.96 -15.38 8.75
CA PRO A 111 -6.84 -14.13 8.00
C PRO A 111 -7.52 -14.23 6.63
N PRO A 112 -7.99 -13.10 6.08
CA PRO A 112 -8.53 -13.07 4.72
C PRO A 112 -7.45 -13.42 3.68
N PRO A 113 -7.85 -13.79 2.45
CA PRO A 113 -6.94 -14.06 1.35
C PRO A 113 -5.96 -12.91 1.11
N VAL A 114 -4.70 -13.24 0.81
CA VAL A 114 -3.61 -12.29 0.66
C VAL A 114 -3.11 -12.25 -0.78
N THR A 115 -2.95 -11.05 -1.32
CA THR A 115 -2.26 -10.78 -2.59
C THR A 115 -1.12 -9.78 -2.39
N ALA A 116 -0.23 -9.69 -3.38
CA ALA A 116 0.94 -8.82 -3.38
C ALA A 116 1.27 -8.40 -4.84
N PRO A 117 0.75 -7.26 -5.31
CA PRO A 117 0.93 -6.75 -6.68
C PRO A 117 2.39 -6.54 -7.08
N LYS A 118 3.31 -6.32 -6.11
CA LYS A 118 4.75 -6.20 -6.36
C LYS A 118 5.35 -7.42 -7.08
N GLY A 119 4.74 -8.60 -6.95
CA GLY A 119 5.16 -9.79 -7.70
C GLY A 119 5.03 -9.62 -9.22
N VAL A 120 4.10 -8.76 -9.69
CA VAL A 120 3.87 -8.44 -11.11
C VAL A 120 4.49 -7.08 -11.47
N LEU A 121 4.25 -6.07 -10.64
CA LEU A 121 4.60 -4.67 -10.93
C LEU A 121 6.04 -4.30 -10.57
N GLY A 122 6.71 -5.13 -9.77
CA GLY A 122 7.95 -4.77 -9.10
C GLY A 122 7.72 -3.79 -7.94
N HIS A 123 8.78 -3.46 -7.21
CA HIS A 123 8.68 -2.51 -6.11
C HIS A 123 8.83 -1.08 -6.63
N LEU A 124 7.69 -0.40 -6.84
CA LEU A 124 7.63 0.97 -7.40
C LEU A 124 8.08 2.08 -6.43
N MET A 125 8.85 1.74 -5.39
CA MET A 125 9.40 2.67 -4.39
C MET A 125 8.33 3.64 -3.85
N GLY A 126 8.55 4.95 -3.97
CA GLY A 126 7.61 5.97 -3.49
C GLY A 126 6.22 5.92 -4.13
N ALA A 127 6.09 5.35 -5.33
CA ALA A 127 4.81 5.21 -6.02
C ALA A 127 4.04 3.93 -5.62
N ALA A 128 4.68 2.98 -4.93
CA ALA A 128 4.09 1.68 -4.63
C ALA A 128 2.77 1.80 -3.86
N GLY A 129 2.72 2.66 -2.83
CA GLY A 129 1.52 2.83 -2.01
C GLY A 129 0.31 3.32 -2.83
N ALA A 130 0.50 4.27 -3.74
CA ALA A 130 -0.58 4.84 -4.54
C ALA A 130 -1.09 3.82 -5.57
N VAL A 131 -0.18 3.20 -6.34
CA VAL A 131 -0.53 2.17 -7.35
C VAL A 131 -1.24 0.98 -6.72
N GLU A 132 -0.77 0.52 -5.56
CA GLU A 132 -1.38 -0.60 -4.85
C GLU A 132 -2.71 -0.24 -4.19
N ALA A 133 -2.93 1.01 -3.81
CA ALA A 133 -4.25 1.48 -3.37
C ALA A 133 -5.27 1.40 -4.51
N VAL A 134 -4.92 1.83 -5.73
CA VAL A 134 -5.78 1.68 -6.92
C VAL A 134 -6.09 0.22 -7.21
N ALA A 135 -5.09 -0.67 -7.13
CA ALA A 135 -5.32 -2.10 -7.28
C ALA A 135 -6.25 -2.67 -6.18
N GLY A 136 -6.09 -2.19 -4.94
CA GLY A 136 -6.95 -2.55 -3.82
C GLY A 136 -8.40 -2.11 -4.01
N LEU A 137 -8.64 -0.91 -4.51
CA LEU A 137 -9.98 -0.38 -4.82
C LEU A 137 -10.67 -1.16 -5.93
N LEU A 138 -9.93 -1.47 -7.00
CA LEU A 138 -10.42 -2.35 -8.06
C LEU A 138 -10.82 -3.72 -7.51
N SER A 139 -10.04 -4.25 -6.56
CA SER A 139 -10.32 -5.53 -5.93
C SER A 139 -11.55 -5.45 -5.01
N ALA A 140 -11.68 -4.36 -4.26
CA ALA A 140 -12.81 -4.06 -3.38
C ALA A 140 -14.13 -3.90 -4.15
N SER A 141 -14.10 -3.17 -5.28
CA SER A 141 -15.25 -2.95 -6.15
C SER A 141 -15.65 -4.22 -6.91
N ARG A 142 -14.69 -4.91 -7.53
CA ARG A 142 -14.96 -6.07 -8.39
C ARG A 142 -15.10 -7.38 -7.63
N GLY A 143 -14.73 -7.40 -6.35
CA GLY A 143 -14.73 -8.61 -5.52
C GLY A 143 -13.75 -9.68 -6.00
N LEU A 144 -12.63 -9.27 -6.59
CA LEU A 144 -11.63 -10.15 -7.20
C LEU A 144 -10.24 -9.85 -6.63
N ALA A 145 -9.61 -10.87 -6.05
CA ALA A 145 -8.23 -10.82 -5.60
C ALA A 145 -7.29 -11.34 -6.70
N PRO A 146 -6.32 -10.55 -7.19
CA PRO A 146 -5.34 -11.02 -8.18
C PRO A 146 -4.38 -12.05 -7.57
N PRO A 147 -3.81 -12.97 -8.36
CA PRO A 147 -2.81 -13.91 -7.88
C PRO A 147 -1.46 -13.23 -7.66
N VAL A 148 -0.70 -13.71 -6.67
CA VAL A 148 0.70 -13.36 -6.49
C VAL A 148 1.54 -14.07 -7.54
N ALA A 149 2.21 -13.30 -8.40
CA ALA A 149 3.11 -13.85 -9.41
C ALA A 149 4.41 -14.37 -8.78
N ASN A 150 5.06 -15.32 -9.45
CA ASN A 150 6.33 -15.93 -9.05
C ASN A 150 6.31 -16.63 -7.68
N HIS A 151 5.11 -16.94 -7.16
CA HIS A 151 4.93 -17.69 -5.92
C HIS A 151 4.94 -19.20 -6.20
N GLU A 152 6.13 -19.75 -6.44
CA GLU A 152 6.34 -21.18 -6.74
C GLU A 152 6.59 -22.02 -5.49
N ASN A 153 7.24 -21.42 -4.49
CA ASN A 153 7.47 -22.05 -3.20
C ASN A 153 6.34 -21.67 -2.26
N ARG A 154 5.33 -22.55 -2.22
CA ARG A 154 4.46 -22.70 -1.05
C ARG A 154 5.35 -23.16 0.08
N ALA A 155 6.04 -22.24 0.75
CA ALA A 155 6.72 -22.59 1.98
C ALA A 155 5.68 -23.32 2.85
N GLU A 156 6.01 -24.51 3.34
CA GLU A 156 5.24 -25.19 4.39
C GLU A 156 5.05 -24.26 5.62
N ASP A 157 5.80 -23.16 5.66
CA ASP A 157 5.88 -22.13 6.70
C ASP A 157 5.12 -20.82 6.42
N CYS A 158 4.41 -20.66 5.28
CA CYS A 158 3.57 -19.45 5.10
C CYS A 158 2.13 -19.75 5.57
N PRO A 159 1.74 -19.31 6.78
CA PRO A 159 0.44 -19.64 7.34
C PRO A 159 -0.72 -18.82 6.75
N LEU A 160 -0.45 -17.99 5.75
CA LEU A 160 -1.44 -17.14 5.11
C LEU A 160 -2.03 -17.84 3.88
N ASP A 161 -3.30 -17.56 3.63
CA ASP A 161 -3.97 -17.95 2.39
C ASP A 161 -3.58 -17.02 1.23
N VAL A 162 -2.43 -17.29 0.63
CA VAL A 162 -1.92 -16.52 -0.51
C VAL A 162 -2.67 -16.91 -1.80
N VAL A 163 -3.19 -15.92 -2.53
CA VAL A 163 -3.87 -16.15 -3.80
C VAL A 163 -2.85 -16.54 -4.87
N THR A 164 -3.00 -17.73 -5.47
CA THR A 164 -2.06 -18.31 -6.45
C THR A 164 -2.79 -18.92 -7.63
N GLY A 165 -2.09 -19.11 -8.76
CA GLY A 165 -2.59 -19.76 -9.97
C GLY A 165 -3.51 -18.90 -10.83
N GLY A 166 -4.48 -18.19 -10.23
CA GLY A 166 -5.38 -17.29 -10.94
C GLY A 166 -6.16 -16.36 -9.99
N PRO A 167 -6.89 -15.37 -10.55
CA PRO A 167 -7.74 -14.49 -9.75
C PRO A 167 -8.77 -15.27 -8.94
N ARG A 168 -8.99 -14.85 -7.69
CA ARG A 168 -9.96 -15.48 -6.77
C ARG A 168 -11.12 -14.53 -6.49
N HIS A 169 -12.34 -15.03 -6.60
CA HIS A 169 -13.52 -14.28 -6.20
C HIS A 169 -13.63 -14.24 -4.66
N VAL A 170 -13.63 -13.04 -4.10
CA VAL A 170 -13.72 -12.76 -2.65
C VAL A 170 -14.99 -11.99 -2.27
N GLY A 171 -15.75 -11.54 -3.27
CA GLY A 171 -16.94 -10.70 -3.10
C GLY A 171 -16.57 -9.23 -2.90
N ALA A 172 -17.42 -8.32 -3.40
CA ALA A 172 -17.20 -6.89 -3.24
C ALA A 172 -17.23 -6.50 -1.74
N GLY A 173 -16.38 -5.55 -1.35
CA GLY A 173 -16.28 -5.09 0.03
C GLY A 173 -14.88 -4.63 0.43
N PRO A 174 -14.69 -4.30 1.72
CA PRO A 174 -13.46 -3.68 2.21
C PRO A 174 -12.20 -4.53 2.00
N VAL A 175 -11.11 -3.89 1.57
CA VAL A 175 -9.78 -4.48 1.38
C VAL A 175 -8.76 -3.74 2.24
N LEU A 176 -7.88 -4.47 2.93
CA LEU A 176 -6.75 -3.87 3.66
C LEU A 176 -5.54 -3.75 2.72
N SER A 177 -4.94 -2.58 2.58
CA SER A 177 -3.72 -2.34 1.82
C SER A 177 -2.58 -1.87 2.72
N ASN A 178 -1.50 -2.66 2.78
CA ASN A 178 -0.32 -2.40 3.59
C ASN A 178 0.82 -1.82 2.75
N SER A 179 1.46 -0.77 3.24
CA SER A 179 2.68 -0.20 2.64
C SER A 179 3.68 0.15 3.74
N PHE A 180 4.82 -0.54 3.75
CA PHE A 180 5.84 -0.39 4.78
C PHE A 180 7.11 0.20 4.16
N GLY A 181 7.36 1.48 4.45
CA GLY A 181 8.54 2.20 3.98
C GLY A 181 9.79 1.89 4.81
N PHE A 182 10.95 2.14 4.22
CA PHE A 182 12.23 2.14 4.94
C PHE A 182 12.19 3.08 6.15
N GLY A 183 12.92 2.76 7.22
CA GLY A 183 12.92 3.56 8.46
C GLY A 183 11.70 3.34 9.38
N GLY A 184 10.79 2.44 9.00
CA GLY A 184 9.62 2.06 9.79
C GLY A 184 8.42 2.99 9.61
N HIS A 185 8.34 3.69 8.47
CA HIS A 185 7.17 4.47 8.08
C HIS A 185 6.10 3.53 7.49
N ASN A 186 5.19 3.07 8.34
CA ASN A 186 4.18 2.09 7.97
C ASN A 186 2.82 2.74 7.78
N ALA A 187 2.12 2.41 6.70
CA ALA A 187 0.75 2.79 6.43
C ALA A 187 -0.11 1.55 6.16
N CYS A 188 -1.29 1.51 6.74
CA CYS A 188 -2.32 0.50 6.51
C CYS A 188 -3.61 1.23 6.18
N LEU A 189 -4.19 0.98 5.01
CA LEU A 189 -5.42 1.61 4.55
C LEU A 189 -6.51 0.56 4.38
N VAL A 190 -7.71 0.82 4.88
CA VAL A 190 -8.89 0.04 4.50
C VAL A 190 -9.62 0.77 3.39
N LEU A 191 -9.78 0.10 2.26
CA LEU A 191 -10.32 0.62 1.01
C LEU A 191 -11.66 -0.06 0.74
N GLY A 192 -12.73 0.73 0.66
CA GLY A 192 -14.07 0.24 0.36
C GLY A 192 -14.43 0.36 -1.13
N PRO A 193 -15.42 -0.40 -1.61
CA PRO A 193 -16.11 -0.03 -2.84
C PRO A 193 -16.77 1.35 -2.70
N PRO A 194 -17.03 2.05 -3.81
CA PRO A 194 -17.79 3.30 -3.78
C PRO A 194 -19.15 3.09 -3.10
N PRO A 195 -19.64 4.06 -2.30
CA PRO A 195 -20.99 4.02 -1.75
C PRO A 195 -22.03 3.99 -2.88
N GLU A 196 -23.10 3.23 -2.68
CA GLU A 196 -24.27 3.19 -3.59
C GLU A 196 -25.01 4.54 -3.67
#